data_AF-A0A2G9ZV96-F1
#
_entry.id   AF-A0A2G9ZV96-F1
#
_cell.length_a   1.000
_cell.length_b   1.000
_cell.length_c   1.000
_cell.angle_alpha   90.00
_cell.angle_beta   90.00
_cell.angle_gamma   90.00
#
_symmetry.space_group_name_H-M   'P 1'
#
loop_
_entity.id
_entity.type
_entity.pdbx_description
1 polymer ?
#
loop_
_entity_poly.entity_id
_entity_poly.type
_entity_poly.pdbx_seq_one_letter_code
_entity_poly.pdbx_strand_id
1 'polypeptide(L)'
;MITFSGILHRDALKQLITRWMYNAPDPSDAEILNRLVHFNSAFIRSYLPAFSEKIFGLLHDVPLKMRKATSKADLKDVIVENLPYHNPRIDAMVSAYRIDPGVYYRETPFQGILYFVEHSGGLRYIGSNRIKRSRRLAEKAARRIIDRMYIDIRKRADALARDRALHLGIPMELLITPQSEMIEEFLKAESRLLDDLKNGRPMEENHGMIIRDVAGIKVIVEDSHRQHFFDRVSETRCCDLLEREDHSGVYNAINLIIRYQPDKEELLSNPMKRQTFDFMQKWGMGPDEVRRVFRDFVLEAEESVEVEVIVCNYQEMLESEIGQSMHEERILRQRLDQQYKGQLACNIEFLMEYLFAFAESEKTELTALPIRLWDRYLPDYFDGVLKSLYDSGT
;
A
#
# COMPACT_ATOMS: atom_id res chain seq x y z
N MET A 1 -6.26 -14.17 -4.98
CA MET A 1 -5.59 -13.01 -5.62
C MET A 1 -5.63 -11.78 -4.70
N ILE A 2 -4.78 -10.78 -4.96
CA ILE A 2 -4.63 -9.55 -4.17
C ILE A 2 -5.80 -8.56 -4.32
N THR A 3 -6.13 -7.88 -3.25
CA THR A 3 -7.21 -6.89 -3.16
C THR A 3 -6.70 -5.65 -2.45
N PHE A 4 -7.09 -4.47 -2.91
CA PHE A 4 -6.77 -3.19 -2.28
C PHE A 4 -8.05 -2.68 -1.64
N SER A 5 -8.13 -2.56 -0.32
CA SER A 5 -9.42 -2.25 0.33
C SER A 5 -9.71 -0.76 0.52
N GLY A 6 -8.71 0.10 0.35
CA GLY A 6 -8.90 1.56 0.36
C GLY A 6 -9.33 2.18 -0.98
N ILE A 7 -9.72 1.35 -1.96
CA ILE A 7 -10.16 1.78 -3.30
C ILE A 7 -11.56 1.25 -3.63
N LEU A 8 -12.16 1.83 -4.68
CA LEU A 8 -13.35 1.38 -5.37
C LEU A 8 -13.00 0.41 -6.51
N HIS A 9 -13.99 -0.39 -6.93
CA HIS A 9 -13.88 -1.41 -7.99
C HIS A 9 -12.75 -2.40 -7.73
N ARG A 10 -12.69 -2.90 -6.49
CA ARG A 10 -11.56 -3.72 -6.00
C ARG A 10 -11.45 -5.03 -6.75
N ASP A 11 -12.59 -5.62 -7.07
CA ASP A 11 -12.66 -6.87 -7.83
C ASP A 11 -12.22 -6.68 -9.28
N ALA A 12 -12.49 -5.54 -9.91
CA ALA A 12 -12.01 -5.25 -11.26
C ALA A 12 -10.48 -5.18 -11.30
N LEU A 13 -9.84 -4.47 -10.36
CA LEU A 13 -8.37 -4.43 -10.29
C LEU A 13 -7.77 -5.80 -9.96
N LYS A 14 -8.38 -6.56 -9.05
CA LYS A 14 -7.98 -7.93 -8.71
C LYS A 14 -8.05 -8.86 -9.93
N GLN A 15 -9.12 -8.78 -10.71
CA GLN A 15 -9.29 -9.56 -11.94
C GLN A 15 -8.26 -9.18 -13.00
N LEU A 16 -7.99 -7.88 -13.19
CA LEU A 16 -6.96 -7.40 -14.10
C LEU A 16 -5.58 -7.93 -13.73
N ILE A 17 -5.19 -7.81 -12.45
CA ILE A 17 -3.92 -8.38 -11.95
C ILE A 17 -3.88 -9.89 -12.18
N THR A 18 -4.99 -10.59 -11.93
CA THR A 18 -5.10 -12.04 -12.20
C THR A 18 -4.80 -12.35 -13.66
N ARG A 19 -5.51 -11.71 -14.58
CA ARG A 19 -5.33 -11.90 -16.03
C ARG A 19 -3.88 -11.68 -16.45
N TRP A 20 -3.25 -10.62 -15.96
CA TRP A 20 -1.87 -10.30 -16.29
C TRP A 20 -0.87 -11.32 -15.75
N MET A 21 -1.08 -11.84 -14.54
CA MET A 21 -0.26 -12.93 -13.99
C MET A 21 -0.34 -14.21 -14.85
N TYR A 22 -1.49 -14.47 -15.48
CA TYR A 22 -1.70 -15.58 -16.41
C TYR A 22 -1.31 -15.25 -17.86
N ASN A 23 -0.71 -14.08 -18.12
CA ASN A 23 -0.39 -13.57 -19.46
C ASN A 23 -1.60 -13.60 -20.42
N ALA A 24 -2.77 -13.19 -19.93
CA ALA A 24 -4.02 -13.13 -20.69
C ALA A 24 -4.57 -11.69 -20.73
N PRO A 25 -3.83 -10.72 -21.28
CA PRO A 25 -4.31 -9.34 -21.36
C PRO A 25 -5.53 -9.23 -22.27
N ASP A 26 -6.47 -8.37 -21.88
CA ASP A 26 -7.63 -8.00 -22.69
C ASP A 26 -7.38 -6.66 -23.41
N PRO A 27 -7.88 -6.44 -24.65
CA PRO A 27 -7.72 -5.15 -25.33
C PRO A 27 -8.20 -3.93 -24.53
N SER A 28 -9.18 -4.11 -23.64
CA SER A 28 -9.71 -3.06 -22.76
C SER A 28 -8.88 -2.82 -21.49
N ASP A 29 -7.87 -3.66 -21.19
CA ASP A 29 -7.11 -3.58 -19.93
C ASP A 29 -6.42 -2.22 -19.76
N ALA A 30 -5.91 -1.63 -20.84
CA ALA A 30 -5.25 -0.32 -20.78
C ALA A 30 -6.24 0.76 -20.30
N GLU A 31 -7.43 0.83 -20.88
CA GLU A 31 -8.46 1.79 -20.48
C GLU A 31 -8.95 1.53 -19.05
N ILE A 32 -9.26 0.27 -18.74
CA ILE A 32 -9.75 -0.15 -17.42
C ILE A 32 -8.74 0.20 -16.33
N LEU A 33 -7.46 -0.13 -16.53
CA LEU A 33 -6.39 0.15 -15.57
C LEU A 33 -6.25 1.65 -15.31
N ASN A 34 -6.29 2.47 -16.36
CA ASN A 34 -6.18 3.91 -16.22
C ASN A 34 -7.35 4.51 -15.46
N ARG A 35 -8.59 4.09 -15.78
CA ARG A 35 -9.78 4.48 -15.02
C ARG A 35 -9.64 4.08 -13.56
N LEU A 36 -9.29 2.82 -13.28
CA LEU A 36 -9.12 2.29 -11.93
C LEU A 36 -8.08 3.08 -11.13
N VAL A 37 -6.92 3.40 -11.70
CA VAL A 37 -5.85 4.11 -10.96
C VAL A 37 -6.17 5.58 -10.75
N HIS A 38 -6.57 6.30 -11.81
CA HIS A 38 -6.75 7.75 -11.74
C HIS A 38 -8.03 8.17 -11.05
N PHE A 39 -9.14 7.47 -11.29
CA PHE A 39 -10.39 7.77 -10.58
C PHE A 39 -10.30 7.38 -9.11
N ASN A 40 -9.64 6.28 -8.75
CA ASN A 40 -9.39 6.01 -7.33
C ASN A 40 -8.46 7.04 -6.71
N SER A 41 -7.41 7.48 -7.40
CA SER A 41 -6.55 8.57 -6.90
C SER A 41 -7.36 9.85 -6.65
N ALA A 42 -8.28 10.21 -7.55
CA ALA A 42 -9.19 11.34 -7.37
C ALA A 42 -10.13 11.13 -6.18
N PHE A 43 -10.78 9.96 -6.10
CA PHE A 43 -11.71 9.61 -5.04
C PHE A 43 -11.05 9.61 -3.65
N ILE A 44 -9.87 9.01 -3.50
CA ILE A 44 -9.09 9.01 -2.24
C ILE A 44 -8.74 10.43 -1.82
N ARG A 45 -8.32 11.28 -2.76
CA ARG A 45 -7.99 12.68 -2.47
C ARG A 45 -9.21 13.50 -2.03
N SER A 46 -10.43 13.02 -2.27
CA SER A 46 -11.68 13.64 -1.82
C SER A 46 -12.15 13.06 -0.49
N TYR A 47 -12.23 11.73 -0.35
CA TYR A 47 -12.78 11.11 0.87
C TYR A 47 -11.81 11.17 2.05
N LEU A 48 -10.50 11.07 1.83
CA LEU A 48 -9.52 10.95 2.92
C LEU A 48 -9.48 12.23 3.78
N PRO A 49 -9.48 13.45 3.22
CA PRO A 49 -9.61 14.67 4.02
C PRO A 49 -10.92 14.73 4.82
N ALA A 50 -12.06 14.39 4.20
CA ALA A 50 -13.36 14.38 4.88
C ALA A 50 -13.39 13.36 6.03
N PHE A 51 -12.81 12.18 5.83
CA PHE A 51 -12.64 11.17 6.88
C PHE A 51 -11.70 11.67 7.99
N SER A 52 -10.58 12.30 7.63
CA SER A 52 -9.64 12.89 8.59
C SER A 52 -10.30 13.97 9.45
N GLU A 53 -11.09 14.88 8.87
CA GLU A 53 -11.81 15.90 9.62
C GLU A 53 -12.77 15.29 10.64
N LYS A 54 -13.50 14.23 10.26
CA LYS A 54 -14.36 13.48 11.19
C LYS A 54 -13.55 12.88 12.35
N ILE A 55 -12.46 12.17 12.05
CA ILE A 55 -11.63 11.49 13.06
C ILE A 55 -10.94 12.47 14.00
N PHE A 56 -10.31 13.53 13.48
CA PHE A 56 -9.67 14.56 14.32
C PHE A 56 -10.71 15.37 15.10
N GLY A 57 -11.90 15.60 14.54
CA GLY A 57 -13.02 16.24 15.22
C GLY A 57 -13.57 15.45 16.41
N LEU A 58 -13.25 14.15 16.54
CA LEU A 58 -13.60 13.38 17.74
C LEU A 58 -12.79 13.81 18.99
N LEU A 59 -11.64 14.45 18.79
CA LEU A 59 -10.71 14.86 19.84
C LEU A 59 -10.67 16.37 20.06
N HIS A 60 -11.12 17.15 19.06
CA HIS A 60 -10.90 18.58 19.00
C HIS A 60 -12.18 19.29 18.55
N ASP A 61 -12.74 20.12 19.44
CA ASP A 61 -13.92 20.95 19.16
C ASP A 61 -13.58 22.28 18.45
N VAL A 62 -12.35 22.42 17.96
CA VAL A 62 -11.84 23.64 17.31
C VAL A 62 -11.59 23.42 15.81
N PRO A 63 -11.70 24.46 14.97
CA PRO A 63 -11.45 24.34 13.55
C PRO A 63 -10.04 23.83 13.24
N LEU A 64 -9.96 22.84 12.34
CA LEU A 64 -8.69 22.27 11.90
C LEU A 64 -8.02 23.19 10.87
N LYS A 65 -6.70 23.39 11.01
CA LYS A 65 -5.86 23.96 9.95
C LYS A 65 -5.14 22.83 9.24
N MET A 66 -5.06 22.93 7.92
CA MET A 66 -4.47 21.90 7.06
C MET A 66 -3.26 22.45 6.30
N ARG A 67 -2.20 21.66 6.24
CA ARG A 67 -1.02 21.95 5.42
C ARG A 67 -0.67 20.74 4.56
N LYS A 68 -0.52 20.93 3.24
CA LYS A 68 -0.04 19.86 2.37
C LYS A 68 1.44 19.57 2.66
N ALA A 69 1.80 18.31 2.60
CA ALA A 69 3.18 17.84 2.66
C ALA A 69 3.46 16.94 1.44
N THR A 70 4.64 17.13 0.87
CA THR A 70 5.14 16.47 -0.35
C THR A 70 6.40 15.64 -0.10
N SER A 71 7.10 15.91 1.00
CA SER A 71 8.31 15.21 1.43
C SER A 71 8.24 14.77 2.89
N LYS A 72 9.09 13.81 3.28
CA LYS A 72 9.28 13.47 4.69
C LYS A 72 9.92 14.61 5.47
N ALA A 73 10.71 15.49 4.84
CA ALA A 73 11.19 16.72 5.46
C ALA A 73 10.02 17.59 5.96
N ASP A 74 9.01 17.83 5.11
CA ASP A 74 7.84 18.67 5.46
C ASP A 74 7.13 18.19 6.74
N LEU A 75 7.09 16.87 6.96
CA LEU A 75 6.54 16.24 8.17
C LEU A 75 7.53 16.30 9.33
N LYS A 76 8.78 15.88 9.12
CA LYS A 76 9.79 15.74 10.18
C LYS A 76 10.18 17.09 10.79
N ASP A 77 10.22 18.16 10.00
CA ASP A 77 10.48 19.51 10.50
C ASP A 77 9.33 19.99 11.39
N VAL A 78 8.07 19.74 11.01
CA VAL A 78 6.89 20.12 11.82
C VAL A 78 6.91 19.46 13.17
N ILE A 79 7.15 18.15 13.21
CA ILE A 79 7.13 17.40 14.48
C ILE A 79 8.34 17.76 15.37
N VAL A 80 9.39 18.36 14.83
CA VAL A 80 10.53 18.85 15.61
C VAL A 80 10.31 20.28 16.09
N GLU A 81 9.60 21.10 15.33
CA GLU A 81 9.27 22.49 15.68
C GLU A 81 8.04 22.59 16.60
N ASN A 82 7.19 21.57 16.62
CA ASN A 82 5.88 21.63 17.25
C ASN A 82 5.72 20.70 18.47
N LEU A 83 6.69 20.75 19.38
CA LEU A 83 6.70 19.90 20.57
C LEU A 83 5.61 20.31 21.56
N PRO A 84 4.63 19.44 21.89
CA PRO A 84 3.61 19.74 22.89
C PRO A 84 4.13 19.63 24.33
N TYR A 85 5.22 18.89 24.52
CA TYR A 85 5.90 18.71 25.81
C TYR A 85 7.34 18.25 25.58
N HIS A 86 8.15 18.38 26.62
CA HIS A 86 9.56 17.97 26.63
C HIS A 86 9.81 16.86 27.64
N ASN A 87 10.73 15.97 27.28
CA ASN A 87 11.31 15.00 28.19
C ASN A 87 12.69 14.58 27.66
N PRO A 88 13.55 13.91 28.47
CA PRO A 88 14.91 13.58 28.06
C PRO A 88 15.01 12.79 26.74
N ARG A 89 14.01 11.95 26.45
CA ARG A 89 14.00 11.13 25.24
C ARG A 89 13.65 11.97 24.00
N ILE A 90 12.63 12.82 24.10
CA ILE A 90 12.25 13.76 23.04
C ILE A 90 13.40 14.71 22.72
N ASP A 91 14.01 15.30 23.75
CA ASP A 91 15.10 16.26 23.59
C ASP A 91 16.32 15.62 22.90
N ALA A 92 16.63 14.37 23.25
CA ALA A 92 17.70 13.61 22.60
C ALA A 92 17.42 13.34 21.11
N MET A 93 16.19 12.92 20.75
CA MET A 93 15.81 12.69 19.34
C MET A 93 15.85 13.98 18.52
N VAL A 94 15.31 15.07 19.08
CA VAL A 94 15.31 16.38 18.42
C VAL A 94 16.73 16.92 18.24
N SER A 95 17.58 16.78 19.25
CA SER A 95 18.99 17.17 19.17
C SER A 95 19.71 16.38 18.09
N ALA A 96 19.56 15.06 18.06
CA ALA A 96 20.18 14.19 17.05
C ALA A 96 19.70 14.53 15.63
N TYR A 97 18.40 14.82 15.45
CA TYR A 97 17.85 15.25 14.17
C TYR A 97 18.42 16.59 13.69
N ARG A 98 18.58 17.55 14.60
CA ARG A 98 19.12 18.88 14.25
C ARG A 98 20.62 18.85 13.92
N ILE A 99 21.37 17.93 14.54
CA ILE A 99 22.82 17.78 14.29
C ILE A 99 23.08 17.22 12.90
N ASP A 100 22.38 16.14 12.52
CA ASP A 100 22.53 15.52 11.21
C ASP A 100 21.17 15.12 10.62
N PRO A 101 20.43 16.08 10.04
CA PRO A 101 19.12 15.80 9.46
C PRO A 101 19.18 14.83 8.27
N GLY A 102 20.36 14.64 7.66
CA GLY A 102 20.54 13.82 6.45
C GLY A 102 20.28 12.33 6.67
N VAL A 103 20.56 11.80 7.86
CA VAL A 103 20.37 10.36 8.15
C VAL A 103 18.90 9.95 8.33
N TYR A 104 17.98 10.92 8.37
CA TYR A 104 16.56 10.69 8.64
C TYR A 104 15.69 10.69 7.37
N TYR A 105 16.20 10.20 6.23
CA TYR A 105 15.43 9.93 5.01
C TYR A 105 14.54 11.09 4.52
N ARG A 106 14.99 12.33 4.71
CA ARG A 106 14.22 13.57 4.46
C ARG A 106 13.66 13.67 3.04
N GLU A 107 14.46 13.23 2.07
CA GLU A 107 14.11 13.25 0.64
C GLU A 107 13.07 12.21 0.23
N THR A 108 12.64 11.34 1.15
CA THR A 108 11.61 10.34 0.84
C THR A 108 10.30 11.04 0.52
N PRO A 109 9.72 10.83 -0.68
CA PRO A 109 8.49 11.54 -1.01
C PRO A 109 7.30 11.07 -0.15
N PHE A 110 6.49 12.03 0.28
CA PHE A 110 5.37 11.82 1.18
C PHE A 110 4.19 12.63 0.65
N GLN A 111 3.07 11.99 0.34
CA GLN A 111 1.91 12.71 -0.16
C GLN A 111 0.81 12.66 0.91
N GLY A 112 0.60 13.78 1.59
CA GLY A 112 -0.32 13.84 2.71
C GLY A 112 -0.75 15.24 3.10
N ILE A 113 -1.64 15.30 4.08
CA ILE A 113 -2.08 16.52 4.74
C ILE A 113 -1.69 16.42 6.21
N LEU A 114 -1.04 17.46 6.72
CA LEU A 114 -0.75 17.66 8.12
C LEU A 114 -1.90 18.47 8.75
N TYR A 115 -2.35 18.04 9.91
CA TYR A 115 -3.48 18.64 10.62
C TYR A 115 -3.01 19.33 11.89
N PHE A 116 -3.59 20.51 12.13
CA PHE A 116 -3.27 21.34 13.27
C PHE A 116 -4.53 21.91 13.91
N VAL A 117 -4.42 22.24 15.19
CA VAL A 117 -5.42 23.00 15.95
C VAL A 117 -4.79 24.28 16.51
N GLU A 118 -5.57 25.33 16.67
CA GLU A 118 -5.09 26.53 17.37
C GLU A 118 -4.93 26.22 18.87
N HIS A 119 -3.79 26.61 19.43
CA HIS A 119 -3.49 26.51 20.86
C HIS A 119 -2.78 27.78 21.34
N SER A 120 -2.77 28.03 22.65
CA SER A 120 -2.12 29.22 23.23
C SER A 120 -0.63 29.24 22.87
N GLY A 121 -0.25 30.08 21.90
CA GLY A 121 1.13 30.18 21.40
C GLY A 121 1.36 29.74 19.95
N GLY A 122 0.34 29.24 19.25
CA GLY A 122 0.44 28.93 17.82
C GLY A 122 -0.40 27.74 17.37
N LEU A 123 -0.05 27.17 16.22
CA LEU A 123 -0.66 25.94 15.73
C LEU A 123 -0.03 24.75 16.45
N ARG A 124 -0.85 23.78 16.87
CA ARG A 124 -0.41 22.49 17.42
C ARG A 124 -0.70 21.38 16.41
N TYR A 125 0.31 20.59 16.06
CA TYR A 125 0.22 19.44 15.19
C TYR A 125 -0.46 18.28 15.93
N ILE A 126 -1.46 17.68 15.30
CA ILE A 126 -2.29 16.62 15.91
C ILE A 126 -2.26 15.31 15.12
N GLY A 127 -1.63 15.31 13.93
CA GLY A 127 -1.53 14.12 13.10
C GLY A 127 -1.52 14.43 11.62
N SER A 128 -1.52 13.40 10.81
CA SER A 128 -1.48 13.51 9.35
C SER A 128 -2.27 12.40 8.68
N ASN A 129 -2.66 12.65 7.44
CA ASN A 129 -3.07 11.58 6.53
C ASN A 129 -2.05 11.39 5.41
N ARG A 130 -2.13 10.25 4.74
CA ARG A 130 -1.24 9.89 3.64
C ARG A 130 -1.96 8.99 2.64
N ILE A 131 -1.66 9.21 1.37
CA ILE A 131 -1.95 8.28 0.28
C ILE A 131 -0.66 7.53 -0.07
N LYS A 132 -0.74 6.20 -0.13
CA LYS A 132 0.38 5.36 -0.52
C LYS A 132 0.58 5.47 -2.04
N ARG A 133 1.81 5.79 -2.44
CA ARG A 133 2.19 5.96 -3.85
C ARG A 133 2.11 4.63 -4.61
N SER A 134 1.78 4.68 -5.90
CA SER A 134 1.58 3.52 -6.77
C SER A 134 2.79 2.57 -6.75
N ARG A 135 4.02 3.10 -6.86
CA ARG A 135 5.24 2.28 -6.71
C ARG A 135 5.33 1.52 -5.39
N ARG A 136 4.90 2.13 -4.28
CA ARG A 136 4.90 1.48 -2.97
C ARG A 136 3.76 0.45 -2.85
N LEU A 137 2.64 0.68 -3.52
CA LEU A 137 1.55 -0.30 -3.64
C LEU A 137 1.99 -1.50 -4.48
N ALA A 138 2.68 -1.28 -5.60
CA ALA A 138 3.28 -2.31 -6.44
C ALA A 138 4.22 -3.22 -5.62
N GLU A 139 5.18 -2.63 -4.91
CA GLU A 139 6.13 -3.37 -4.06
C GLU A 139 5.42 -4.22 -2.99
N LYS A 140 4.43 -3.64 -2.29
CA LYS A 140 3.65 -4.36 -1.29
C LYS A 140 2.84 -5.50 -1.89
N ALA A 141 2.26 -5.26 -3.06
CA ALA A 141 1.46 -6.25 -3.76
C ALA A 141 2.32 -7.41 -4.23
N ALA A 142 3.46 -7.11 -4.85
CA ALA A 142 4.44 -8.10 -5.24
C ALA A 142 4.87 -8.93 -4.03
N ARG A 143 5.30 -8.31 -2.93
CA ARG A 143 5.71 -9.03 -1.72
C ARG A 143 4.64 -9.98 -1.20
N ARG A 144 3.39 -9.53 -1.08
CA ARG A 144 2.27 -10.37 -0.63
C ARG A 144 2.05 -11.58 -1.55
N ILE A 145 2.11 -11.37 -2.86
CA ILE A 145 1.98 -12.43 -3.85
C ILE A 145 3.17 -13.39 -3.75
N ILE A 146 4.39 -12.88 -3.59
CA ILE A 146 5.62 -13.67 -3.48
C ILE A 146 5.63 -14.53 -2.22
N ASP A 147 5.29 -13.95 -1.07
CA ASP A 147 5.17 -14.68 0.20
C ASP A 147 4.15 -15.82 0.05
N ARG A 148 3.06 -15.56 -0.67
CA ARG A 148 2.06 -16.60 -0.95
C ARG A 148 2.60 -17.68 -1.89
N MET A 149 3.23 -17.31 -3.01
CA MET A 149 3.82 -18.29 -3.93
C MET A 149 4.86 -19.15 -3.21
N TYR A 150 5.65 -18.54 -2.33
CA TYR A 150 6.64 -19.25 -1.52
C TYR A 150 5.99 -20.29 -0.60
N ILE A 151 4.90 -19.94 0.09
CA ILE A 151 4.14 -20.89 0.92
C ILE A 151 3.63 -22.05 0.06
N ASP A 152 3.13 -21.79 -1.14
CA ASP A 152 2.58 -22.82 -2.02
C ASP A 152 3.68 -23.73 -2.60
N ILE A 153 4.84 -23.18 -2.97
CA ILE A 153 6.01 -23.97 -3.39
C ILE A 153 6.48 -24.85 -2.24
N ARG A 154 6.59 -24.30 -1.02
CA ARG A 154 6.98 -25.07 0.17
C ARG A 154 6.04 -26.24 0.43
N LYS A 155 4.73 -26.01 0.41
CA LYS A 155 3.74 -27.08 0.60
C LYS A 155 3.91 -28.21 -0.43
N ARG A 156 4.19 -27.86 -1.68
CA ARG A 156 4.44 -28.84 -2.76
C ARG A 156 5.76 -29.58 -2.56
N ALA A 157 6.81 -28.90 -2.13
CA ALA A 157 8.10 -29.52 -1.80
C ALA A 157 7.97 -30.47 -0.59
N ASP A 158 7.25 -30.06 0.46
CA ASP A 158 6.96 -30.91 1.62
C ASP A 158 6.16 -32.17 1.22
N ALA A 159 5.27 -32.07 0.23
CA ALA A 159 4.56 -33.22 -0.31
C ALA A 159 5.49 -34.19 -1.07
N LEU A 160 6.49 -33.69 -1.80
CA LEU A 160 7.52 -34.54 -2.43
C LEU A 160 8.35 -35.27 -1.37
N ALA A 161 8.76 -34.57 -0.33
CA ALA A 161 9.52 -35.18 0.76
C ALA A 161 8.72 -36.26 1.50
N ARG A 162 7.40 -36.04 1.70
CA ARG A 162 6.48 -37.06 2.26
C ARG A 162 6.35 -38.30 1.37
N ASP A 163 6.22 -38.11 0.06
CA ASP A 163 6.16 -39.21 -0.90
C ASP A 163 7.45 -40.05 -0.87
N ARG A 164 8.61 -39.38 -0.79
CA ARG A 164 9.90 -40.05 -0.61
C ARG A 164 9.98 -40.84 0.70
N ALA A 165 9.56 -40.27 1.83
CA ALA A 165 9.54 -40.99 3.11
C ALA A 165 8.67 -42.25 3.03
N LEU A 166 7.49 -42.14 2.41
CA LEU A 166 6.59 -43.26 2.16
C LEU A 166 7.25 -44.33 1.28
N HIS A 167 7.93 -43.93 0.21
CA HIS A 167 8.63 -44.84 -0.69
C HIS A 167 9.79 -45.59 -0.01
N LEU A 168 10.47 -44.93 0.93
CA LEU A 168 11.53 -45.52 1.75
C LEU A 168 10.99 -46.34 2.93
N GLY A 169 9.67 -46.34 3.17
CA GLY A 169 9.03 -47.05 4.27
C GLY A 169 9.39 -46.52 5.65
N ILE A 170 9.81 -45.25 5.75
CA ILE A 170 10.20 -44.61 7.01
C ILE A 170 9.21 -43.51 7.42
N PRO A 171 9.00 -43.29 8.73
CA PRO A 171 8.30 -42.11 9.23
C PRO A 171 8.96 -40.81 8.77
N MET A 172 8.15 -39.77 8.54
CA MET A 172 8.63 -38.46 8.05
C MET A 172 9.62 -37.82 9.03
N GLU A 173 9.43 -38.04 10.32
CA GLU A 173 10.26 -37.50 11.40
C GLU A 173 11.68 -38.10 11.40
N LEU A 174 11.87 -39.25 10.74
CA LEU A 174 13.15 -39.93 10.59
C LEU A 174 13.82 -39.66 9.23
N LEU A 175 13.16 -38.92 8.33
CA LEU A 175 13.70 -38.59 7.01
C LEU A 175 14.78 -37.51 7.14
N ILE A 176 16.04 -37.90 7.00
CA ILE A 176 17.16 -36.97 6.86
C ILE A 176 17.41 -36.74 5.37
N THR A 177 17.08 -35.55 4.88
CA THR A 177 17.25 -35.18 3.46
C THR A 177 18.48 -34.30 3.27
N PRO A 178 19.42 -34.64 2.37
CA PRO A 178 20.53 -33.77 2.01
C PRO A 178 20.05 -32.43 1.46
N GLN A 179 20.80 -31.34 1.73
CA GLN A 179 20.40 -30.00 1.27
C GLN A 179 20.23 -29.90 -0.26
N SER A 180 21.05 -30.61 -1.04
CA SER A 180 20.93 -30.67 -2.50
C SER A 180 19.58 -31.25 -2.94
N GLU A 181 19.08 -32.29 -2.27
CA GLU A 181 17.78 -32.89 -2.59
C GLU A 181 16.62 -31.98 -2.20
N MET A 182 16.70 -31.32 -1.03
CA MET A 182 15.67 -30.33 -0.64
C MET A 182 15.58 -29.19 -1.66
N ILE A 183 16.73 -28.74 -2.18
CA ILE A 183 16.79 -27.72 -3.23
C ILE A 183 16.14 -28.24 -4.52
N GLU A 184 16.46 -29.48 -4.93
CA GLU A 184 15.88 -30.07 -6.13
C GLU A 184 14.35 -30.22 -6.03
N GLU A 185 13.85 -30.68 -4.88
CA GLU A 185 12.41 -30.77 -4.62
C GLU A 185 11.73 -29.40 -4.66
N PHE A 186 12.37 -28.39 -4.09
CA PHE A 186 11.87 -27.02 -4.15
C PHE A 186 11.81 -26.50 -5.60
N LEU A 187 12.88 -26.69 -6.38
CA LEU A 187 12.92 -26.28 -7.80
C LEU A 187 11.88 -27.04 -8.64
N LYS A 188 11.66 -28.32 -8.36
CA LYS A 188 10.62 -29.12 -9.02
C LYS A 188 9.22 -28.62 -8.67
N ALA A 189 8.98 -28.26 -7.41
CA ALA A 189 7.73 -27.67 -6.94
C ALA A 189 7.47 -26.30 -7.58
N GLU A 190 8.48 -25.44 -7.67
CA GLU A 190 8.43 -24.15 -8.36
C GLU A 190 8.13 -24.33 -9.86
N SER A 191 8.85 -25.22 -10.54
CA SER A 191 8.63 -25.53 -11.96
C SER A 191 7.19 -25.96 -12.24
N ARG A 192 6.62 -26.82 -11.38
CA ARG A 192 5.21 -27.25 -11.51
C ARG A 192 4.23 -26.09 -11.32
N LEU A 193 4.52 -25.15 -10.41
CA LEU A 193 3.70 -23.95 -10.24
C LEU A 193 3.76 -23.04 -11.46
N LEU A 194 4.94 -22.85 -12.05
CA LEU A 194 5.11 -22.11 -13.30
C LEU A 194 4.34 -22.76 -14.45
N ASP A 195 4.37 -24.08 -14.55
CA ASP A 195 3.57 -24.82 -15.52
C ASP A 195 2.06 -24.66 -15.30
N ASP A 196 1.61 -24.61 -14.04
CA ASP A 196 0.21 -24.32 -13.73
C ASP A 196 -0.20 -22.93 -14.22
N LEU A 197 0.62 -21.91 -13.92
CA LEU A 197 0.39 -20.54 -14.37
C LEU A 197 0.38 -20.44 -15.91
N LYS A 198 1.37 -21.06 -16.57
CA LYS A 198 1.48 -21.05 -18.03
C LYS A 198 0.28 -21.69 -18.73
N ASN A 199 -0.32 -22.71 -18.12
CA ASN A 199 -1.48 -23.42 -18.66
C ASN A 199 -2.83 -22.90 -18.15
N GLY A 200 -2.86 -21.74 -17.47
CA GLY A 200 -4.10 -21.15 -16.95
C GLY A 200 -4.77 -21.96 -15.84
N ARG A 201 -4.04 -22.86 -15.17
CA ARG A 201 -4.59 -23.64 -14.05
C ARG A 201 -4.77 -22.72 -12.84
N PRO A 202 -5.94 -22.76 -12.18
CA PRO A 202 -6.22 -21.88 -11.06
C PRO A 202 -5.26 -22.16 -9.91
N MET A 203 -4.71 -21.09 -9.33
CA MET A 203 -4.03 -21.18 -8.04
C MET A 203 -5.06 -21.53 -6.96
N GLU A 204 -4.67 -22.33 -5.97
CA GLU A 204 -5.59 -22.70 -4.87
C GLU A 204 -6.19 -21.45 -4.21
N GLU A 205 -7.51 -21.35 -4.19
CA GLU A 205 -8.22 -20.28 -3.50
C GLU A 205 -8.03 -20.43 -2.00
N ASN A 206 -7.29 -19.51 -1.39
CA ASN A 206 -7.24 -19.41 0.07
C ASN A 206 -6.92 -17.98 0.50
N HIS A 207 -7.79 -17.45 1.38
CA HIS A 207 -7.72 -16.20 2.16
C HIS A 207 -7.13 -14.99 1.41
N GLY A 208 -7.99 -14.03 1.05
CA GLY A 208 -7.65 -12.85 0.26
C GLY A 208 -6.40 -12.12 0.76
N MET A 209 -5.43 -11.91 -0.13
CA MET A 209 -4.28 -11.05 0.15
C MET A 209 -4.77 -9.60 0.11
N ILE A 210 -4.97 -8.94 1.26
CA ILE A 210 -5.60 -7.61 1.31
C ILE A 210 -4.58 -6.53 1.68
N ILE A 211 -4.34 -5.56 0.80
CA ILE A 211 -3.62 -4.33 1.11
C ILE A 211 -4.62 -3.31 1.64
N ARG A 212 -4.59 -3.07 2.95
CA ARG A 212 -5.48 -2.14 3.64
C ARG A 212 -4.96 -0.71 3.71
N ASP A 213 -3.64 -0.55 3.66
CA ASP A 213 -2.99 0.73 3.91
C ASP A 213 -2.73 1.55 2.63
N VAL A 214 -3.71 1.56 1.71
CA VAL A 214 -3.71 2.44 0.53
C VAL A 214 -3.85 3.90 0.95
N ALA A 215 -4.82 4.16 1.82
CA ALA A 215 -5.04 5.42 2.50
C ALA A 215 -4.87 5.19 4.00
N GLY A 216 -4.19 6.11 4.67
CA GLY A 216 -3.96 6.00 6.10
C GLY A 216 -3.94 7.34 6.81
N ILE A 217 -4.27 7.30 8.09
CA ILE A 217 -4.19 8.44 9.01
C ILE A 217 -3.33 8.03 10.19
N LYS A 218 -2.46 8.93 10.64
CA LYS A 218 -1.79 8.84 11.94
C LYS A 218 -2.37 9.92 12.84
N VAL A 219 -2.93 9.52 13.98
CA VAL A 219 -3.60 10.39 14.95
C VAL A 219 -2.80 10.40 16.24
N ILE A 220 -2.49 11.60 16.75
CA ILE A 220 -1.80 11.75 18.02
C ILE A 220 -2.83 11.77 19.15
N VAL A 221 -2.82 10.73 19.97
CA VAL A 221 -3.72 10.59 21.12
C VAL A 221 -2.89 10.23 22.35
N GLU A 222 -2.86 11.15 23.30
CA GLU A 222 -2.21 10.90 24.59
C GLU A 222 -2.88 9.74 25.32
N ASP A 223 -2.10 9.00 26.11
CA ASP A 223 -2.52 7.74 26.72
C ASP A 223 -3.78 7.91 27.59
N SER A 224 -3.93 9.06 28.25
CA SER A 224 -5.11 9.43 29.06
C SER A 224 -6.40 9.58 28.25
N HIS A 225 -6.32 9.83 26.95
CA HIS A 225 -7.49 10.08 26.08
C HIS A 225 -7.78 8.90 25.12
N ARG A 226 -6.96 7.85 25.12
CA ARG A 226 -7.11 6.73 24.17
C ARG A 226 -8.45 6.01 24.27
N GLN A 227 -8.90 5.67 25.47
CA GLN A 227 -10.16 4.95 25.63
C GLN A 227 -11.33 5.79 25.12
N HIS A 228 -11.37 7.06 25.50
CA HIS A 228 -12.37 8.01 25.02
C HIS A 228 -12.38 8.12 23.49
N PHE A 229 -11.20 8.18 22.86
CA PHE A 229 -11.10 8.17 21.40
C PHE A 229 -11.73 6.91 20.78
N PHE A 230 -11.44 5.72 21.31
CA PHE A 230 -11.99 4.47 20.77
C PHE A 230 -13.50 4.36 20.93
N ASP A 231 -14.04 4.81 22.07
CA ASP A 231 -15.48 4.85 22.31
C ASP A 231 -16.16 5.74 21.26
N ARG A 232 -15.60 6.94 21.03
CA ARG A 232 -16.11 7.90 20.03
C ARG A 232 -16.02 7.39 18.59
N VAL A 233 -14.94 6.69 18.24
CA VAL A 233 -14.82 6.04 16.92
C VAL A 233 -15.91 4.99 16.73
N SER A 234 -16.18 4.19 17.77
CA SER A 234 -17.19 3.12 17.72
C SER A 234 -18.63 3.64 17.65
N GLU A 235 -18.88 4.86 18.14
CA GLU A 235 -20.19 5.54 18.07
C GLU A 235 -20.43 6.28 16.73
N THR A 236 -19.41 6.41 15.88
CA THR A 236 -19.49 7.18 14.65
C THR A 236 -20.24 6.41 13.56
N ARG A 237 -21.48 6.82 13.23
CA ARG A 237 -22.39 6.10 12.33
C ARG A 237 -21.86 5.74 10.94
N CYS A 238 -20.93 6.52 10.38
CA CYS A 238 -20.35 6.27 9.05
C CYS A 238 -19.08 5.40 9.09
N CYS A 239 -18.74 4.84 10.25
CA CYS A 239 -17.51 4.12 10.51
C CYS A 239 -17.80 2.79 11.22
N ASP A 240 -17.28 1.68 10.69
CA ASP A 240 -17.22 0.40 11.41
C ASP A 240 -15.77 0.03 11.72
N LEU A 241 -15.46 -0.29 12.97
CA LEU A 241 -14.15 -0.83 13.34
C LEU A 241 -14.09 -2.31 12.93
N LEU A 242 -13.22 -2.64 11.97
CA LEU A 242 -13.05 -4.01 11.46
C LEU A 242 -11.95 -4.79 12.19
N GLU A 243 -10.86 -4.11 12.52
CA GLU A 243 -9.66 -4.73 13.07
C GLU A 243 -8.97 -3.74 14.01
N ARG A 244 -8.43 -4.26 15.12
CA ARG A 244 -7.57 -3.54 16.05
C ARG A 244 -6.37 -4.41 16.35
N GLU A 245 -5.18 -3.86 16.12
CA GLU A 245 -3.90 -4.49 16.41
C GLU A 245 -3.10 -3.58 17.34
N ASP A 246 -2.83 -4.04 18.56
CA ASP A 246 -1.98 -3.35 19.52
C ASP A 246 -0.52 -3.78 19.31
N HIS A 247 0.34 -2.82 18.97
CA HIS A 247 1.78 -3.03 18.84
C HIS A 247 2.51 -2.58 20.10
N SER A 248 3.42 -3.41 20.59
CA SER A 248 4.30 -3.13 21.73
C SER A 248 5.73 -3.56 21.44
N GLY A 249 6.72 -2.81 21.94
CA GLY A 249 8.14 -3.12 21.85
C GLY A 249 8.93 -1.93 21.30
N VAL A 250 9.73 -2.16 20.25
CA VAL A 250 10.48 -1.09 19.57
C VAL A 250 9.53 -0.06 18.95
N TYR A 251 8.36 -0.52 18.49
CA TYR A 251 7.31 0.31 17.91
C TYR A 251 6.03 0.16 18.73
N ASN A 252 5.53 1.24 19.33
CA ASN A 252 4.29 1.23 20.10
C ASN A 252 3.22 2.09 19.42
N ALA A 253 2.15 1.45 18.96
CA ALA A 253 1.01 2.10 18.35
C ALA A 253 -0.19 1.15 18.36
N ILE A 254 -1.38 1.70 18.16
CA ILE A 254 -2.59 0.91 17.95
C ILE A 254 -3.02 1.13 16.51
N ASN A 255 -2.98 0.08 15.71
CA ASN A 255 -3.41 0.10 14.32
C ASN A 255 -4.88 -0.31 14.26
N LEU A 256 -5.70 0.53 13.65
CA LEU A 256 -7.11 0.27 13.40
C LEU A 256 -7.34 0.14 11.90
N ILE A 257 -8.22 -0.78 11.52
CA ILE A 257 -8.84 -0.79 10.19
C ILE A 257 -10.28 -0.35 10.34
N ILE A 258 -10.60 0.80 9.77
CA ILE A 258 -11.94 1.37 9.83
C ILE A 258 -12.57 1.26 8.44
N ARG A 259 -13.75 0.64 8.36
CA ARG A 259 -14.62 0.73 7.19
C ARG A 259 -15.33 2.08 7.24
N TYR A 260 -15.07 2.93 6.28
CA TYR A 260 -15.69 4.24 6.14
C TYR A 260 -16.69 4.22 4.98
N GLN A 261 -17.92 4.68 5.24
CA GLN A 261 -18.96 4.91 4.23
C GLN A 261 -19.00 6.41 3.92
N PRO A 262 -18.32 6.87 2.86
CA PRO A 262 -18.36 8.28 2.48
C PRO A 262 -19.73 8.66 1.91
N ASP A 263 -20.15 9.90 2.17
CA ASP A 263 -21.25 10.51 1.41
C ASP A 263 -20.77 10.80 -0.02
N LYS A 264 -21.06 9.85 -0.92
CA LYS A 264 -20.62 9.92 -2.32
C LYS A 264 -21.15 11.17 -3.02
N GLU A 265 -22.38 11.60 -2.73
CA GLU A 265 -22.98 12.77 -3.35
C GLU A 265 -22.33 14.07 -2.90
N GLU A 266 -22.08 14.21 -1.59
CA GLU A 266 -21.31 15.33 -1.05
C GLU A 266 -19.90 15.39 -1.67
N LEU A 267 -19.21 14.26 -1.77
CA LEU A 267 -17.88 14.19 -2.37
C LEU A 267 -17.89 14.56 -3.87
N LEU A 268 -18.90 14.14 -4.60
CA LEU A 268 -19.07 14.40 -6.03
C LEU A 268 -19.51 15.84 -6.33
N SER A 269 -20.05 16.57 -5.35
CA SER A 269 -20.35 17.99 -5.49
C SER A 269 -19.10 18.87 -5.59
N ASN A 270 -17.96 18.37 -5.09
CA ASN A 270 -16.68 19.07 -5.17
C ASN A 270 -16.06 18.94 -6.57
N PRO A 271 -15.47 20.03 -7.11
CA PRO A 271 -14.81 19.96 -8.40
C PRO A 271 -13.63 18.98 -8.35
N MET A 272 -13.60 18.07 -9.33
CA MET A 272 -12.46 17.18 -9.52
C MET A 272 -11.18 17.99 -9.76
N LYS A 273 -10.04 17.50 -9.24
CA LYS A 273 -8.77 18.21 -9.39
C LYS A 273 -8.31 18.22 -10.84
N ARG A 274 -7.71 19.36 -11.23
CA ARG A 274 -7.17 19.60 -12.57
C ARG A 274 -6.25 18.49 -13.08
N GLN A 275 -5.41 17.91 -12.22
CA GLN A 275 -4.50 16.83 -12.60
C GLN A 275 -5.21 15.60 -13.20
N THR A 276 -6.36 15.20 -12.63
CA THR A 276 -7.14 14.07 -13.15
C THR A 276 -7.81 14.44 -14.46
N PHE A 277 -8.30 15.68 -14.60
CA PHE A 277 -8.81 16.19 -15.88
C PHE A 277 -7.74 16.20 -16.97
N ASP A 278 -6.57 16.77 -16.69
CA ASP A 278 -5.48 16.92 -17.65
C ASP A 278 -5.02 15.54 -18.15
N PHE A 279 -4.96 14.53 -17.27
CA PHE A 279 -4.62 13.16 -17.67
C PHE A 279 -5.69 12.54 -18.56
N MET A 280 -6.97 12.63 -18.17
CA MET A 280 -8.06 12.05 -18.94
C MET A 280 -8.28 12.74 -20.30
N GLN A 281 -7.98 14.04 -20.39
CA GLN A 281 -7.98 14.76 -21.66
C GLN A 281 -6.90 14.26 -22.63
N LYS A 282 -5.70 13.94 -22.13
CA LYS A 282 -4.66 13.31 -22.95
C LYS A 282 -5.08 11.95 -23.50
N TRP A 283 -6.03 11.30 -22.82
CA TRP A 283 -6.68 10.06 -23.22
C TRP A 283 -7.92 10.27 -24.12
N GLY A 284 -8.12 11.48 -24.63
CA GLY A 284 -9.16 11.79 -25.62
C GLY A 284 -10.55 12.05 -25.04
N MET A 285 -10.73 12.07 -23.71
CA MET A 285 -12.02 12.35 -23.09
C MET A 285 -12.26 13.86 -22.92
N GLY A 286 -13.45 14.31 -23.30
CA GLY A 286 -13.89 15.70 -23.10
C GLY A 286 -14.12 16.03 -21.61
N PRO A 287 -14.00 17.30 -21.16
CA PRO A 287 -14.18 17.67 -19.76
C PRO A 287 -15.53 17.23 -19.14
N ASP A 288 -16.62 17.35 -19.89
CA ASP A 288 -17.96 16.94 -19.45
C ASP A 288 -18.09 15.42 -19.36
N GLU A 289 -17.46 14.71 -20.29
CA GLU A 289 -17.42 13.26 -20.30
C GLU A 289 -16.64 12.71 -19.10
N VAL A 290 -15.47 13.28 -18.79
CA VAL A 290 -14.67 12.90 -17.61
C VAL A 290 -15.48 13.04 -16.32
N ARG A 291 -16.25 14.14 -16.18
CA ARG A 291 -17.12 14.34 -15.01
C ARG A 291 -18.20 13.28 -14.92
N ARG A 292 -18.92 13.03 -16.01
CA ARG A 292 -20.00 12.04 -16.07
C ARG A 292 -19.46 10.65 -15.74
N VAL A 293 -18.41 10.23 -16.43
CA VAL A 293 -17.79 8.92 -16.25
C VAL A 293 -17.26 8.73 -14.83
N PHE A 294 -16.63 9.75 -14.24
CA PHE A 294 -16.17 9.66 -12.85
C PHE A 294 -17.32 9.56 -11.85
N ARG A 295 -18.41 10.29 -12.10
CA ARG A 295 -19.63 10.19 -11.30
C ARG A 295 -20.19 8.77 -11.34
N ASP A 296 -20.36 8.21 -12.53
CA ASP A 296 -20.85 6.84 -12.74
C ASP A 296 -19.90 5.84 -12.04
N PHE A 297 -18.58 6.01 -12.21
CA PHE A 297 -17.57 5.20 -11.55
C PHE A 297 -17.70 5.18 -10.02
N VAL A 298 -17.98 6.32 -9.38
CA VAL A 298 -18.13 6.40 -7.92
C VAL A 298 -19.47 5.83 -7.45
N LEU A 299 -20.56 6.11 -8.18
CA LEU A 299 -21.90 5.69 -7.78
C LEU A 299 -22.14 4.19 -7.98
N GLU A 300 -21.55 3.58 -9.01
CA GLU A 300 -21.67 2.13 -9.29
C GLU A 300 -20.75 1.25 -8.43
N ALA A 301 -19.80 1.86 -7.71
CA ALA A 301 -18.83 1.16 -6.89
C ALA A 301 -19.37 0.72 -5.51
N GLU A 302 -18.52 0.04 -4.74
CA GLU A 302 -18.79 -0.36 -3.37
C GLU A 302 -19.18 0.85 -2.48
N GLU A 303 -20.03 0.62 -1.49
CA GLU A 303 -20.54 1.66 -0.58
C GLU A 303 -19.51 2.16 0.45
N SER A 304 -18.42 1.42 0.64
CA SER A 304 -17.43 1.73 1.68
C SER A 304 -16.00 1.52 1.19
N VAL A 305 -15.07 2.16 1.89
CA VAL A 305 -13.62 1.98 1.77
C VAL A 305 -13.02 1.62 3.12
N GLU A 306 -11.91 0.89 3.13
CA GLU A 306 -11.15 0.65 4.36
C GLU A 306 -10.00 1.64 4.48
N VAL A 307 -9.83 2.23 5.66
CA VAL A 307 -8.77 3.19 5.96
C VAL A 307 -7.98 2.71 7.19
N GLU A 308 -6.65 2.72 7.07
CA GLU A 308 -5.75 2.45 8.20
C GLU A 308 -5.69 3.69 9.11
N VAL A 309 -5.91 3.51 10.41
CA VAL A 309 -5.73 4.56 11.42
C VAL A 309 -4.72 4.11 12.46
N ILE A 310 -3.58 4.79 12.50
CA ILE A 310 -2.51 4.55 13.46
C ILE A 310 -2.66 5.54 14.61
N VAL A 311 -2.90 5.03 15.81
CA VAL A 311 -3.06 5.81 17.03
C VAL A 311 -1.80 5.68 17.88
N CYS A 312 -1.16 6.79 18.20
CA CYS A 312 0.03 6.83 19.06
C CYS A 312 0.10 8.13 19.85
N ASN A 313 0.81 8.18 20.97
CA ASN A 313 1.11 9.44 21.64
C ASN A 313 2.21 10.22 20.88
N TYR A 314 2.51 11.44 21.33
CA TYR A 314 3.46 12.29 20.62
C TYR A 314 4.89 11.72 20.58
N GLN A 315 5.35 11.14 21.69
CA GLN A 315 6.69 10.53 21.76
C GLN A 315 6.82 9.36 20.78
N GLU A 316 5.82 8.46 20.73
CA GLU A 316 5.83 7.32 19.79
C GLU A 316 5.71 7.78 18.33
N MET A 317 5.00 8.89 18.08
CA MET A 317 5.01 9.53 16.77
C MET A 317 6.43 9.96 16.40
N LEU A 318 7.17 10.64 17.29
CA LEU A 318 8.58 10.99 17.06
C LEU A 318 9.46 9.76 16.87
N GLU A 319 9.31 8.72 17.70
CA GLU A 319 10.09 7.48 17.58
C GLU A 319 9.98 6.86 16.19
N SER A 320 8.76 6.85 15.65
CA SER A 320 8.48 6.25 14.34
C SER A 320 8.96 7.08 13.13
N GLU A 321 9.36 8.33 13.34
CA GLU A 321 9.80 9.25 12.27
C GLU A 321 11.29 9.62 12.38
N ILE A 322 11.81 9.80 13.59
CA ILE A 322 13.20 10.23 13.86
C ILE A 322 13.86 9.49 15.05
N GLY A 323 13.25 8.41 15.55
CA GLY A 323 13.80 7.63 16.66
C GLY A 323 14.18 6.20 16.27
N GLN A 324 14.00 5.27 17.20
CA GLN A 324 14.46 3.87 17.04
C GLN A 324 13.55 3.02 16.16
N SER A 325 12.31 3.46 15.92
CA SER A 325 11.31 2.73 15.13
C SER A 325 11.00 3.39 13.80
N MET A 326 11.97 4.12 13.24
CA MET A 326 11.84 4.80 11.94
C MET A 326 11.19 3.91 10.89
N HIS A 327 10.11 4.42 10.31
CA HIS A 327 9.33 3.69 9.32
C HIS A 327 10.19 3.24 8.14
N GLU A 328 11.10 4.09 7.67
CA GLU A 328 11.97 3.81 6.53
C GLU A 328 12.95 2.65 6.81
N GLU A 329 13.54 2.58 8.00
CA GLU A 329 14.40 1.44 8.37
C GLU A 329 13.64 0.13 8.42
N ARG A 330 12.42 0.14 8.98
CA ARG A 330 11.56 -1.05 9.00
C ARG A 330 11.24 -1.53 7.59
N ILE A 331 11.02 -0.61 6.66
CA ILE A 331 10.82 -0.95 5.24
C ILE A 331 12.06 -1.64 4.66
N LEU A 332 13.25 -1.11 4.94
CA LEU A 332 14.51 -1.68 4.45
C LEU A 332 14.76 -3.08 5.03
N ARG A 333 14.57 -3.28 6.34
CA ARG A 333 14.70 -4.60 6.98
C ARG A 333 13.74 -5.61 6.35
N GLN A 334 12.47 -5.24 6.16
CA GLN A 334 11.49 -6.10 5.48
C GLN A 334 11.90 -6.49 4.04
N ARG A 335 12.67 -5.66 3.33
CA ARG A 335 13.20 -6.01 2.00
C ARG A 335 14.37 -6.99 2.10
N LEU A 336 15.26 -6.77 3.07
CA LEU A 336 16.43 -7.62 3.28
C LEU A 336 16.02 -9.04 3.72
N ASP A 337 15.04 -9.12 4.62
CA ASP A 337 14.56 -10.34 5.29
C ASP A 337 13.63 -11.21 4.42
N GLN A 338 13.33 -10.80 3.18
CA GLN A 338 12.49 -11.56 2.27
C GLN A 338 13.10 -12.95 2.00
N GLN A 339 12.41 -14.01 2.39
CA GLN A 339 12.95 -15.38 2.38
C GLN A 339 13.12 -15.97 0.98
N TYR A 340 12.29 -15.56 0.03
CA TYR A 340 12.27 -16.10 -1.32
C TYR A 340 12.57 -15.01 -2.35
N LYS A 341 13.66 -15.22 -3.10
CA LYS A 341 14.22 -14.28 -4.08
C LYS A 341 14.48 -14.95 -5.44
N GLY A 342 13.70 -15.99 -5.78
CA GLY A 342 13.81 -16.73 -7.04
C GLY A 342 13.34 -15.94 -8.26
N GLN A 343 13.45 -16.53 -9.46
CA GLN A 343 13.08 -15.86 -10.71
C GLN A 343 11.59 -15.47 -10.74
N LEU A 344 10.70 -16.36 -10.26
CA LEU A 344 9.27 -16.04 -10.20
C LEU A 344 9.02 -14.83 -9.29
N ALA A 345 9.75 -14.71 -8.17
CA ALA A 345 9.64 -13.54 -7.30
C ALA A 345 10.02 -12.25 -8.02
N CYS A 346 11.14 -12.26 -8.73
CA CYS A 346 11.61 -11.13 -9.52
C CYS A 346 10.61 -10.75 -10.63
N ASN A 347 10.04 -11.73 -11.33
CA ASN A 347 9.04 -11.49 -12.37
C ASN A 347 7.73 -10.91 -11.82
N ILE A 348 7.31 -11.31 -10.61
CA ILE A 348 6.15 -10.73 -9.93
C ILE A 348 6.42 -9.27 -9.57
N GLU A 349 7.62 -8.94 -9.09
CA GLU A 349 8.02 -7.54 -8.82
C GLU A 349 7.96 -6.69 -10.09
N PHE A 350 8.55 -7.18 -11.18
CA PHE A 350 8.53 -6.49 -12.47
C PHE A 350 7.12 -6.30 -13.01
N LEU A 351 6.27 -7.32 -12.96
CA LEU A 351 4.89 -7.23 -13.44
C LEU A 351 4.07 -6.21 -12.63
N MET A 352 4.20 -6.21 -11.31
CA MET A 352 3.47 -5.27 -10.45
C MET A 352 3.97 -3.84 -10.61
N GLU A 353 5.28 -3.63 -10.74
CA GLU A 353 5.85 -2.30 -10.99
C GLU A 353 5.44 -1.79 -12.39
N TYR A 354 5.45 -2.65 -13.41
CA TYR A 354 4.96 -2.31 -14.74
C TYR A 354 3.49 -1.91 -14.75
N LEU A 355 2.61 -2.65 -14.07
CA LEU A 355 1.17 -2.35 -14.01
C LEU A 355 0.90 -0.94 -13.51
N PHE A 356 1.52 -0.55 -12.39
CA PHE A 356 1.31 0.80 -11.86
C PHE A 356 2.05 1.87 -12.67
N ALA A 357 3.23 1.58 -13.22
CA ALA A 357 3.97 2.50 -14.07
C ALA A 357 3.24 2.77 -15.40
N PHE A 358 2.62 1.75 -16.00
CA PHE A 358 1.83 1.88 -17.23
C PHE A 358 0.68 2.85 -17.02
N ALA A 359 -0.06 2.73 -15.91
CA ALA A 359 -1.14 3.64 -15.56
C ALA A 359 -0.68 5.09 -15.33
N GLU A 360 0.56 5.29 -14.90
CA GLU A 360 1.16 6.62 -14.73
C GLU A 360 1.77 7.17 -16.03
N SER A 361 1.88 6.35 -17.08
CA SER A 361 2.44 6.73 -18.37
C SER A 361 1.40 7.37 -19.29
N GLU A 362 1.86 7.90 -20.43
CA GLU A 362 0.98 8.45 -21.49
C GLU A 362 0.58 7.40 -22.54
N LYS A 363 0.94 6.12 -22.34
CA LYS A 363 0.63 5.04 -23.30
C LYS A 363 -0.84 4.64 -23.20
N THR A 364 -1.54 4.68 -24.32
CA THR A 364 -2.98 4.36 -24.39
C THR A 364 -3.29 2.91 -24.74
N GLU A 365 -2.31 2.20 -25.30
CA GLU A 365 -2.48 0.87 -25.84
C GLU A 365 -1.53 -0.12 -25.17
N LEU A 366 -2.06 -1.32 -24.87
CA LEU A 366 -1.30 -2.45 -24.39
C LEU A 366 -1.30 -3.55 -25.46
N THR A 367 -0.22 -3.63 -26.24
CA THR A 367 -0.10 -4.62 -27.32
C THR A 367 0.25 -6.01 -26.79
N ALA A 368 1.17 -6.08 -25.83
CA ALA A 368 1.58 -7.29 -25.16
C ALA A 368 2.13 -6.96 -23.77
N LEU A 369 2.06 -7.94 -22.85
CA LEU A 369 2.71 -7.81 -21.56
C LEU A 369 4.21 -8.05 -21.72
N PRO A 370 5.07 -7.14 -21.23
CA PRO A 370 6.52 -7.29 -21.34
C PRO A 370 7.08 -8.34 -20.38
N ILE A 371 6.30 -8.74 -19.38
CA ILE A 371 6.72 -9.68 -18.33
C ILE A 371 5.75 -10.85 -18.26
N ARG A 372 6.28 -12.05 -18.49
CA ARG A 372 5.60 -13.33 -18.24
C ARG A 372 6.26 -14.04 -17.06
N LEU A 373 5.45 -14.58 -16.15
CA LEU A 373 5.96 -15.09 -14.87
C LEU A 373 6.93 -16.28 -14.98
N TRP A 374 6.90 -17.03 -16.10
CA TRP A 374 7.72 -18.22 -16.34
C TRP A 374 8.97 -17.98 -17.21
N ASP A 375 9.20 -16.77 -17.69
CA ASP A 375 10.39 -16.44 -18.47
C ASP A 375 11.54 -15.97 -17.58
N ARG A 376 12.74 -15.78 -18.16
CA ARG A 376 13.91 -15.24 -17.46
C ARG A 376 14.23 -13.85 -17.98
N TYR A 377 14.31 -12.90 -17.07
CA TYR A 377 14.68 -11.51 -17.36
C TYR A 377 15.85 -11.08 -16.50
N LEU A 378 16.76 -10.31 -17.09
CA LEU A 378 17.73 -9.53 -16.33
C LEU A 378 17.09 -8.22 -15.87
N PRO A 379 17.52 -7.63 -14.74
CA PRO A 379 17.05 -6.31 -14.30
C PRO A 379 17.18 -5.24 -15.40
N ASP A 380 18.27 -5.25 -16.16
CA ASP A 380 18.51 -4.29 -17.26
C ASP A 380 17.42 -4.31 -18.34
N TYR A 381 16.83 -5.48 -18.62
CA TYR A 381 15.70 -5.58 -19.54
C TYR A 381 14.50 -4.80 -19.00
N PHE A 382 14.19 -4.99 -17.72
CA PHE A 382 13.06 -4.34 -17.08
C PHE A 382 13.25 -2.82 -16.97
N ASP A 383 14.46 -2.36 -16.68
CA ASP A 383 14.79 -0.94 -16.71
C ASP A 383 14.54 -0.33 -18.10
N GLY A 384 14.86 -1.04 -19.17
CA GLY A 384 14.53 -0.65 -20.54
C GLY A 384 13.03 -0.58 -20.80
N VAL A 385 12.27 -1.57 -20.32
CA VAL A 385 10.80 -1.59 -20.40
C VAL A 385 10.20 -0.37 -19.70
N LEU A 386 10.63 -0.05 -18.49
CA LEU A 386 10.12 1.12 -17.75
C LEU A 386 10.46 2.44 -18.44
N LYS A 387 11.68 2.59 -18.98
CA LYS A 387 12.06 3.79 -19.75
C LYS A 387 11.17 4.00 -20.97
N SER A 388 10.86 2.93 -21.71
CA SER A 388 10.03 2.98 -22.91
C SER A 388 8.59 3.48 -22.69
N LEU A 389 8.08 3.41 -21.44
CA LEU A 389 6.79 3.98 -21.07
C LEU A 389 6.80 5.51 -21.12
N TYR A 390 7.95 6.13 -20.86
CA TYR A 390 8.12 7.58 -20.75
C TYR A 390 8.92 8.19 -21.90
N ASP A 391 9.59 7.36 -22.70
CA ASP A 391 10.19 7.80 -23.95
C ASP A 391 9.07 8.23 -24.90
N SER A 392 8.95 9.56 -25.04
CA SER A 392 8.23 10.17 -26.14
C SER A 392 8.94 9.72 -27.40
N GLY A 393 8.26 9.02 -28.30
CA GLY A 393 8.84 8.70 -29.60
C GLY A 393 9.34 10.00 -30.23
N THR A 394 10.65 10.15 -30.33
CA THR A 394 11.29 11.20 -31.15
C THR A 394 10.97 11.00 -32.61
#